data_AF-A0A0U5BPL6-F1
#
_entry.id   AF-A0A0U5BPL6-F1
#
_cell.length_a   1.000
_cell.length_b   1.000
_cell.length_c   1.000
_cell.angle_alpha   90.00
_cell.angle_beta   90.00
_cell.angle_gamma   90.00
#
_symmetry.space_group_name_H-M   'P 1'
#
loop_
_entity.id
_entity.type
_entity.pdbx_description
1 polymer ?
#
loop_
_entity_poly.entity_id
_entity_poly.type
_entity_poly.pdbx_seq_one_letter_code
_entity_poly.pdbx_strand_id
1 'polypeptide(L)' 'MASYREAVEWIAAEDAGGDTPAGLDFETAFERVDGALTVVMVADLWRRDPKSVAVDVLKARGFKAPRGFLSRAAA' A
#
# COMPACT_ATOMS: atom_id res chain seq x y z
N MET A 1 18.66 -2.94 11.16
CA MET A 1 18.10 -2.71 9.81
C MET A 1 16.61 -2.90 9.93
N ALA A 2 15.78 -1.92 9.56
CA ALA A 2 14.32 -2.07 9.63
C ALA A 2 13.88 -3.23 8.72
N SER A 3 12.88 -3.98 9.14
CA SER A 3 12.25 -5.04 8.35
C SER A 3 11.23 -4.45 7.36
N TYR A 4 10.89 -5.23 6.32
CA TYR A 4 9.82 -4.86 5.37
C TYR A 4 8.50 -4.56 6.09
N ARG A 5 8.18 -5.37 7.10
CA ARG A 5 6.94 -5.22 7.88
C ARG A 5 6.92 -3.89 8.63
N GLU A 6 8.01 -3.53 9.31
CA GLU A 6 8.11 -2.25 10.02
C GLU A 6 8.02 -1.06 9.06
N ALA A 7 8.57 -1.17 7.84
CA ALA A 7 8.45 -0.12 6.83
C ALA A 7 7.00 0.07 6.35
N VAL A 8 6.28 -1.04 6.10
CA VAL A 8 4.85 -1.00 5.73
C VAL A 8 3.99 -0.42 6.87
N GLU A 9 4.23 -0.85 8.11
CA GLU A 9 3.51 -0.35 9.28
C GLU A 9 3.79 1.15 9.52
N TRP A 10 5.01 1.62 9.26
CA TRP A 10 5.35 3.04 9.33
C TRP A 10 4.62 3.87 8.27
N ILE A 11 4.60 3.44 7.00
CA ILE A 11 3.83 4.14 5.94
C ILE A 11 2.34 4.17 6.29
N ALA A 12 1.82 3.07 6.83
CA ALA A 12 0.42 2.97 7.21
C ALA A 12 0.03 4.01 8.28
N ALA A 13 0.93 4.31 9.22
CA ALA A 13 0.68 5.19 10.35
C ALA A 13 1.05 6.67 10.08
N GLU A 14 2.15 6.93 9.37
CA GLU A 14 2.81 8.25 9.37
C GLU A 14 2.85 8.93 8.00
N ASP A 15 2.63 8.20 6.90
CA ASP A 15 2.77 8.78 5.55
C ASP A 15 1.46 9.40 5.03
N ALA A 16 1.50 10.73 4.83
CA ALA A 16 0.44 11.49 4.19
C ALA A 16 0.37 11.26 2.66
N GLY A 17 1.43 10.70 2.05
CA GLY A 17 1.50 10.27 0.67
C GLY A 17 0.55 9.12 0.40
N GLY A 18 -0.71 9.43 0.11
CA GLY A 18 -1.76 8.43 -0.08
C GLY A 18 -2.75 8.43 1.08
N ASP A 19 -3.13 9.60 1.58
CA ASP A 19 -4.16 9.79 2.58
C ASP A 19 -5.45 9.04 2.22
N THR A 20 -5.91 8.20 3.15
CA THR A 20 -7.04 7.28 2.97
C THR A 20 -8.07 7.52 4.08
N PRO A 21 -8.88 8.59 3.99
CA PRO A 21 -9.88 8.91 5.01
C PRO A 21 -10.86 7.75 5.23
N ALA A 22 -11.40 7.70 6.45
CA ALA A 22 -12.39 6.70 6.83
C ALA A 22 -13.60 6.75 5.88
N GLY A 23 -14.07 5.57 5.45
CA GLY A 23 -15.22 5.43 4.57
C GLY A 23 -14.89 5.25 3.09
N LEU A 24 -13.62 5.35 2.68
CA LEU A 24 -13.21 4.93 1.33
C LEU A 24 -13.33 3.41 1.17
N ASP A 25 -13.68 2.98 -0.04
CA ASP A 25 -13.50 1.59 -0.43
C ASP A 25 -12.03 1.27 -0.74
N PHE A 26 -11.72 -0.02 -0.85
CA PHE A 26 -10.36 -0.48 -1.07
C PHE A 26 -9.78 0.02 -2.39
N GLU A 27 -10.57 0.04 -3.47
CA GLU A 27 -10.07 0.33 -4.81
C GLU A 27 -9.70 1.82 -4.93
N THR A 28 -10.55 2.70 -4.43
CA THR A 28 -10.28 4.15 -4.35
C THR A 28 -9.09 4.44 -3.42
N ALA A 29 -8.98 3.72 -2.31
CA ALA A 29 -7.84 3.85 -1.41
C ALA A 29 -6.53 3.38 -2.08
N PHE A 30 -6.60 2.36 -2.93
CA PHE A 30 -5.45 1.80 -3.63
C PHE A 30 -4.88 2.77 -4.67
N GLU A 31 -5.73 3.42 -5.47
CA GLU A 31 -5.31 4.44 -6.43
C GLU A 31 -4.58 5.63 -5.80
N ARG A 32 -4.81 5.89 -4.50
CA ARG A 32 -4.09 6.93 -3.76
C ARG A 32 -2.72 6.51 -3.27
N VAL A 33 -2.51 5.20 -3.08
CA VAL A 33 -1.32 4.64 -2.41
C VAL A 33 -0.35 4.02 -3.41
N ASP A 34 -0.81 3.46 -4.53
CA ASP A 34 0.03 2.69 -5.46
C ASP A 34 1.15 3.47 -6.16
N GLY A 35 0.99 4.78 -6.27
CA GLY A 35 1.99 5.72 -6.79
C GLY A 35 2.69 6.57 -5.74
N ALA A 36 2.44 6.33 -4.44
CA ALA A 36 3.07 7.10 -3.38
C ALA A 36 4.59 6.88 -3.38
N LEU A 37 5.37 7.95 -3.26
CA LEU A 37 6.84 7.89 -3.35
C LEU A 37 7.43 6.91 -2.31
N THR A 38 6.89 6.91 -1.10
CA THR A 38 7.28 6.01 0.00
C THR A 38 7.05 4.53 -0.36
N VAL A 39 5.90 4.21 -0.96
CA VAL A 39 5.56 2.87 -1.46
C VAL A 39 6.54 2.43 -2.53
N VAL A 40 6.85 3.30 -3.49
CA VAL A 40 7.82 3.02 -4.56
C VAL A 40 9.23 2.80 -3.99
N MET A 41 9.65 3.62 -3.02
CA MET A 41 10.96 3.47 -2.36
C MET A 41 11.07 2.16 -1.57
N VAL A 42 10.02 1.78 -0.83
CA VAL A 42 9.97 0.50 -0.12
C VAL A 42 9.93 -0.67 -1.11
N ALA A 43 9.21 -0.53 -2.22
CA ALA A 43 9.21 -1.54 -3.26
C ALA A 43 10.62 -1.77 -3.84
N ASP A 44 11.36 -0.71 -4.15
CA ASP A 44 12.72 -0.79 -4.67
C ASP A 44 13.70 -1.41 -3.67
N LEU A 45 13.73 -0.90 -2.44
CA LEU A 45 14.64 -1.35 -1.38
C LEU A 45 14.47 -2.85 -1.06
N TRP A 46 13.25 -3.37 -1.14
CA TRP A 46 12.95 -4.78 -0.89
C TRP A 46 12.73 -5.62 -2.16
N ARG A 47 12.98 -5.07 -3.36
CA ARG A 47 12.79 -5.73 -4.67
C ARG A 47 11.40 -6.36 -4.84
N ARG A 48 10.36 -5.59 -4.50
CA ARG A 48 8.95 -5.96 -4.61
C ARG A 48 8.25 -5.13 -5.67
N ASP A 49 7.08 -5.60 -6.08
CA ASP A 49 6.17 -4.84 -6.94
C ASP A 49 5.47 -3.73 -6.13
N PRO A 50 5.50 -2.44 -6.54
CA PRO A 50 4.85 -1.34 -5.82
C PRO A 50 3.37 -1.58 -5.54
N LYS A 51 2.63 -2.21 -6.46
CA LYS A 51 1.21 -2.54 -6.24
C LYS A 51 1.03 -3.53 -5.09
N SER A 52 1.93 -4.51 -4.95
CA SER A 52 1.91 -5.43 -3.81
C SER A 52 2.18 -4.72 -2.47
N VAL A 53 3.10 -3.75 -2.46
CA VAL A 53 3.42 -2.95 -1.27
C VAL A 53 2.23 -2.06 -0.89
N ALA A 54 1.58 -1.42 -1.86
CA ALA A 54 0.37 -0.61 -1.63
C ALA A 54 -0.77 -1.43 -1.02
N VAL A 55 -0.97 -2.67 -1.48
CA VAL A 55 -1.95 -3.58 -0.87
C VAL A 55 -1.59 -3.90 0.59
N ASP A 56 -0.31 -4.14 0.88
CA ASP A 56 0.14 -4.43 2.24
C ASP A 56 -0.01 -3.22 3.17
N VAL A 57 0.26 -2.01 2.67
CA VAL A 57 -0.01 -0.74 3.39
C VAL A 57 -1.50 -0.59 3.69
N LEU A 58 -2.38 -0.80 2.72
CA LEU A 58 -3.82 -0.72 2.94
C LEU A 58 -4.34 -1.75 3.93
N LYS A 59 -3.81 -2.98 3.89
CA LYS A 59 -4.12 -4.00 4.90
C LYS A 59 -3.67 -3.56 6.30
N ALA A 60 -2.49 -2.97 6.42
CA ALA A 60 -1.98 -2.44 7.67
C ALA A 60 -2.82 -1.25 8.19
N ARG A 61 -3.42 -0.46 7.29
CA ARG A 61 -4.44 0.56 7.61
C ARG A 61 -5.82 -0.01 7.94
N GLY A 62 -6.00 -1.32 7.86
CA GLY A 62 -7.24 -2.02 8.21
C GLY A 62 -8.22 -2.26 7.06
N PHE A 63 -7.85 -1.92 5.82
CA PHE A 63 -8.70 -2.21 4.67
C PHE A 63 -8.68 -3.70 4.31
N LYS A 64 -9.80 -4.20 3.79
CA LYS A 64 -9.94 -5.58 3.30
C LYS A 64 -9.78 -5.61 1.79
N ALA A 65 -8.65 -6.15 1.33
CA ALA A 65 -8.40 -6.33 -0.10
C ALA A 65 -9.41 -7.31 -0.73
N PRO A 66 -10.08 -6.95 -1.85
CA PRO A 66 -10.89 -7.89 -2.61
C PRO A 66 -10.06 -9.09 -3.10
N ARG A 67 -10.68 -10.26 -3.14
CA ARG A 67 -10.03 -11.47 -3.69
C ARG A 67 -9.66 -11.23 -5.16
N GLY A 68 -8.43 -11.60 -5.53
CA GLY A 68 -7.93 -11.44 -6.90
C GLY A 68 -7.71 -10.00 -7.34
N PHE A 69 -7.73 -9.02 -6.42
CA PHE A 69 -7.59 -7.61 -6.76
C PHE A 69 -6.33 -7.31 -7.61
N LEU A 70 -5.15 -7.75 -7.16
CA LEU A 70 -3.90 -7.53 -7.91
C LEU A 70 -3.91 -8.15 -9.31
N SER A 71 -4.56 -9.29 -9.48
CA SER A 71 -4.70 -9.93 -10.79
C SER A 71 -5.56 -9.11 -11.75
N ARG A 72 -6.51 -8.31 -11.23
CA ARG A 72 -7.32 -7.38 -12.03
C ARG A 72 -6.63 -6.04 -12.22
N ALA A 73 -5.95 -5.53 -11.20
CA ALA A 73 -5.26 -4.24 -11.23
C ALA A 73 -3.96 -4.28 -12.07
N ALA A 74 -3.47 -5.46 -12.43
CA ALA A 74 -2.34 -5.66 -13.33
C ALA A 74 -2.73 -5.84 -14.82
N ALA A 75 -4.03 -5.95 -15.11
CA ALA A 75 -4.58 -5.98 -16.47
C ALA A 75 -4.80 -4.56 -17.00
#